data_AF-A0A268ACQ7-F1
#
_entry.id   AF-A0A268ACQ7-F1
#
_cell.length_a   1.000
_cell.length_b   1.000
_cell.length_c   1.000
_cell.angle_alpha   90.00
_cell.angle_beta   90.00
_cell.angle_gamma   90.00
#
_symmetry.space_group_name_H-M   'P 1'
#
loop_
_entity.id
_entity.type
_entity.pdbx_description
1 polymer ?
#
loop_
_entity_poly.entity_id
_entity_poly.type
_entity_poly.pdbx_seq_one_letter_code
_entity_poly.pdbx_strand_id
1 'polypeptide(L)'
;MTSLNRTRQVVLGGRNVYETKTVNEWKSEVMPAVISKKEEFHLLGYNKASAADIWSCMEKKVWKKEKDKQKRLYEVVADIMSLNVSVYMGYLTMSVYKEDEDLMASIAAINGQS
;
A
#
# COMPACT_ATOMS: atom_id res chain seq x y z
N MET A 1 -10.67 -40.58 24.85
CA MET A 1 -10.53 -40.29 23.40
C MET A 1 -10.44 -38.77 23.22
N THR A 2 -9.23 -38.22 23.24
CA THR A 2 -9.04 -36.80 22.88
C THR A 2 -7.78 -36.72 22.04
N SER A 3 -7.96 -36.84 20.73
CA SER A 3 -6.89 -36.60 19.77
C SER A 3 -6.55 -35.12 19.79
N LEU A 4 -5.38 -34.76 20.33
CA LEU A 4 -4.81 -33.43 20.16
C LEU A 4 -4.46 -33.28 18.67
N ASN A 5 -5.26 -32.50 17.95
CA ASN A 5 -4.92 -31.99 16.62
C ASN A 5 -3.67 -31.12 16.74
N ARG A 6 -2.50 -31.75 16.60
CA ARG A 6 -1.22 -31.05 16.47
C ARG A 6 -1.04 -30.67 15.01
N THR A 7 -1.66 -29.57 14.59
CA THR A 7 -1.36 -28.93 13.31
C THR A 7 0.11 -28.52 13.35
N ARG A 8 0.98 -29.24 12.65
CA ARG A 8 2.39 -28.88 12.50
C ARG A 8 2.45 -27.55 11.73
N GLN A 9 2.90 -26.48 12.37
CA GLN A 9 3.23 -25.24 11.67
C GLN A 9 4.36 -25.55 10.68
N VAL A 10 4.08 -25.35 9.39
CA VAL A 10 5.11 -25.48 8.35
C VAL A 10 5.95 -24.22 8.41
N VAL A 11 7.23 -24.39 8.75
CA VAL A 11 8.19 -23.30 8.86
C VAL A 11 9.20 -23.45 7.72
N LEU A 12 9.24 -22.49 6.79
CA LEU A 12 10.23 -22.44 5.71
C LEU A 12 11.22 -21.31 6.00
N GLY A 13 12.51 -21.62 6.13
CA GLY A 13 13.54 -20.62 6.40
C GLY A 13 13.33 -19.84 7.71
N GLY A 14 12.71 -20.46 8.72
CA GLY A 14 12.42 -19.83 10.01
C GLY A 14 11.10 -19.04 10.08
N ARG A 15 10.29 -19.00 9.01
CA ARG A 15 9.00 -18.28 8.99
C ARG A 15 7.81 -19.23 8.91
N ASN A 16 6.76 -18.92 9.68
CA ASN A 16 5.51 -19.65 9.62
C ASN A 16 4.76 -19.28 8.32
N VAL A 17 4.54 -20.28 7.46
CA VAL A 17 3.90 -20.09 6.15
C VAL A 17 2.42 -19.68 6.27
N TYR A 18 1.83 -19.84 7.46
CA TYR A 18 0.44 -19.46 7.76
C TYR A 18 0.33 -18.12 8.49
N GLU A 19 1.43 -17.38 8.64
CA GLU A 19 1.39 -16.06 9.27
C GLU A 19 0.53 -15.09 8.45
N THR A 20 -0.41 -14.46 9.14
CA THR A 20 -1.19 -13.34 8.61
C THR A 20 -0.86 -12.10 9.44
N LYS A 21 -0.72 -10.97 8.76
CA LYS A 21 -0.52 -9.65 9.38
C LYS A 21 -1.34 -8.61 8.61
N THR A 22 -1.48 -7.42 9.15
CA THR A 22 -1.99 -6.28 8.39
C THR A 22 -1.01 -5.86 7.30
N VAL A 23 -1.49 -5.11 6.31
CA VAL A 23 -0.63 -4.62 5.21
C VAL A 23 0.52 -3.74 5.71
N ASN A 24 0.31 -2.99 6.80
CA ASN A 24 1.33 -2.14 7.40
C ASN A 24 2.43 -2.94 8.09
N GLU A 25 2.07 -4.02 8.78
CA GLU A 25 3.03 -4.90 9.43
C GLU A 25 3.88 -5.66 8.40
N TRP A 26 3.34 -5.93 7.20
CA TRP A 26 4.08 -6.53 6.09
C TRP A 26 4.98 -5.55 5.32
N LYS A 27 4.91 -4.25 5.62
CA LYS A 27 5.53 -3.20 4.80
C LYS A 27 7.02 -3.43 4.54
N SER A 28 7.76 -3.88 5.56
CA SER A 28 9.20 -4.10 5.44
C SER A 28 9.53 -5.25 4.46
N GLU A 29 8.73 -6.30 4.48
CA GLU A 29 8.89 -7.50 3.68
C GLU A 29 8.43 -7.30 2.22
N VAL A 30 7.44 -6.43 1.99
CA VAL A 30 6.87 -6.19 0.65
C VAL A 30 7.45 -4.98 -0.09
N MET A 31 8.08 -4.01 0.59
CA MET A 31 9.47 -3.68 0.30
C MET A 31 9.92 -3.79 -1.18
N PRO A 32 10.62 -4.88 -1.53
CA PRO A 32 11.11 -5.13 -2.88
C PRO A 32 10.04 -5.14 -3.99
N ALA A 33 8.82 -5.60 -3.71
CA ALA A 33 7.74 -5.60 -4.71
C ALA A 33 7.27 -4.18 -5.05
N VAL A 34 7.22 -3.29 -4.06
CA VAL A 34 6.90 -1.87 -4.28
C VAL A 34 7.97 -1.20 -5.14
N ILE A 35 9.25 -1.49 -4.87
CA ILE A 35 10.38 -0.98 -5.65
C ILE A 35 10.30 -1.50 -7.10
N SER A 36 10.03 -2.79 -7.28
CA SER A 36 9.88 -3.40 -8.61
C SER A 36 8.73 -2.75 -9.39
N LYS A 37 7.60 -2.48 -8.73
CA LYS A 37 6.46 -1.77 -9.34
C LYS A 37 6.80 -0.31 -9.70
N LYS A 38 7.62 0.38 -8.89
CA LYS A 38 8.13 1.72 -9.19
C LYS A 38 8.95 1.70 -10.48
N GLU A 39 9.86 0.74 -10.61
CA GLU A 39 10.71 0.59 -11.80
C GLU A 39 9.88 0.27 -13.04
N GLU A 40 8.86 -0.58 -12.94
CA GLU A 40 7.89 -0.80 -14.02
C GLU A 40 7.20 0.50 -14.45
N PHE A 41 6.73 1.31 -13.50
CA PHE A 41 6.10 2.60 -13.82
C PHE A 41 7.09 3.56 -14.49
N HIS A 42 8.36 3.56 -14.07
CA HIS A 42 9.42 4.33 -14.73
C HIS A 42 9.62 3.86 -16.17
N LEU A 43 9.65 2.55 -16.42
CA LEU A 43 9.75 1.98 -17.78
C LEU A 43 8.56 2.39 -18.67
N LEU A 44 7.38 2.59 -18.08
CA LEU A 44 6.18 3.08 -18.77
C LEU A 44 6.16 4.61 -18.95
N GLY A 45 7.22 5.32 -18.56
CA GLY A 45 7.38 6.77 -18.73
C GLY A 45 7.02 7.61 -17.50
N TYR A 46 6.61 6.99 -16.39
CA TYR A 46 6.23 7.69 -15.15
C TYR A 46 7.43 7.89 -14.21
N ASN A 47 8.49 8.54 -14.70
CA ASN A 47 9.78 8.68 -14.02
C ASN A 47 9.72 9.40 -12.66
N LYS A 48 8.65 10.16 -12.40
CA LYS A 48 8.43 10.86 -11.13
C LYS A 48 7.84 9.98 -10.04
N ALA A 49 7.38 8.77 -10.36
CA ALA A 49 6.76 7.89 -9.37
C ALA A 49 7.77 7.51 -8.27
N SER A 50 7.39 7.70 -7.00
CA SER A 50 8.20 7.23 -5.87
C SER A 50 7.58 6.00 -5.22
N ALA A 51 8.40 5.22 -4.50
CA ALA A 51 7.90 4.09 -3.70
C ALA A 51 6.90 4.55 -2.62
N ALA A 52 7.08 5.77 -2.08
CA ALA A 52 6.17 6.37 -1.11
C ALA A 52 4.80 6.70 -1.74
N ASP A 53 4.78 7.19 -2.98
CA ASP A 53 3.54 7.47 -3.71
C ASP A 53 2.79 6.18 -4.03
N ILE A 54 3.50 5.14 -4.46
CA ILE A 54 2.90 3.83 -4.73
C ILE A 54 2.29 3.26 -3.44
N TRP A 55 3.03 3.29 -2.33
CA TRP A 55 2.49 2.83 -1.04
C TRP A 55 1.24 3.62 -0.63
N SER A 56 1.30 4.95 -0.72
CA SER A 56 0.17 5.83 -0.40
C SER A 56 -1.03 5.60 -1.32
N CYS A 57 -0.78 5.32 -2.60
CA CYS A 57 -1.80 4.93 -3.57
C CYS A 57 -2.47 3.62 -3.16
N MET A 58 -1.69 2.59 -2.80
CA MET A 58 -2.21 1.31 -2.32
C MET A 58 -3.11 1.51 -1.10
N GLU A 59 -2.68 2.27 -0.09
CA GLU A 59 -3.49 2.54 1.10
C GLU A 59 -4.81 3.28 0.77
N LYS A 60 -4.76 4.28 -0.12
CA LYS A 60 -5.94 5.11 -0.42
C LYS A 60 -6.88 4.51 -1.47
N LYS A 61 -6.40 3.63 -2.37
CA LYS A 61 -7.19 3.10 -3.49
C LYS A 61 -7.45 1.59 -3.38
N VAL A 62 -6.47 0.80 -2.97
CA VAL A 62 -6.57 -0.67 -2.96
C VAL A 62 -6.99 -1.18 -1.58
N TRP A 63 -6.29 -0.78 -0.53
CA TRP A 63 -6.52 -1.24 0.85
C TRP A 63 -7.41 -0.30 1.67
N LYS A 64 -8.07 0.68 1.04
CA LYS A 64 -8.88 1.70 1.73
C LYS A 64 -9.86 1.11 2.75
N LYS A 65 -10.46 -0.04 2.47
CA LYS A 65 -11.41 -0.75 3.34
C LYS A 65 -10.83 -1.99 4.02
N GLU A 66 -9.57 -2.33 3.73
CA GLU A 66 -8.93 -3.57 4.16
C GLU A 66 -7.61 -3.34 4.91
N LYS A 67 -7.33 -2.10 5.33
CA LYS A 67 -6.05 -1.73 5.95
C LYS A 67 -5.74 -2.56 7.21
N ASP A 68 -6.75 -2.82 8.02
CA ASP A 68 -6.62 -3.59 9.28
C ASP A 68 -6.94 -5.08 9.09
N LYS A 69 -7.24 -5.50 7.86
CA LYS A 69 -7.54 -6.90 7.55
C LYS A 69 -6.24 -7.71 7.56
N GLN A 70 -6.29 -8.85 8.22
CA GLN A 70 -5.22 -9.83 8.25
C GLN A 70 -5.09 -10.48 6.87
N LYS A 71 -3.93 -10.32 6.24
CA LYS A 71 -3.56 -10.87 4.93
C LYS A 71 -2.29 -11.70 5.03
N ARG A 72 -2.16 -12.68 4.16
CA ARG A 72 -0.91 -13.42 3.95
C ARG A 72 0.04 -12.59 3.09
N LEU A 73 1.34 -12.80 3.24
CA LEU A 73 2.37 -12.07 2.50
C LEU A 73 2.14 -12.10 0.98
N TYR A 74 1.80 -13.27 0.41
CA TYR A 74 1.59 -13.39 -1.04
C TYR A 74 0.38 -12.59 -1.54
N GLU A 75 -0.64 -12.38 -0.71
CA GLU A 75 -1.82 -11.58 -1.08
C GLU A 75 -1.44 -10.12 -1.18
N VAL A 76 -0.65 -9.61 -0.24
CA VAL A 76 -0.14 -8.23 -0.26
C VAL A 76 0.79 -8.02 -1.46
N VAL A 77 1.67 -8.97 -1.75
CA VAL A 77 2.53 -8.92 -2.94
C VAL A 77 1.71 -8.94 -4.22
N ALA A 78 0.70 -9.81 -4.31
CA ALA A 78 -0.19 -9.87 -5.47
C ALA A 78 -0.94 -8.56 -5.68
N ASP A 79 -1.47 -7.96 -4.61
CA ASP A 79 -2.12 -6.64 -4.65
C ASP A 79 -1.16 -5.58 -5.24
N ILE A 80 0.08 -5.51 -4.75
CA ILE A 80 1.10 -4.56 -5.24
C ILE A 80 1.40 -4.79 -6.72
N MET A 81 1.64 -6.04 -7.12
CA MET A 81 2.00 -6.38 -8.50
C MET A 81 0.83 -6.20 -9.47
N SER A 82 -0.41 -6.23 -8.99
CA SER A 82 -1.62 -5.99 -9.77
C SER A 82 -1.99 -4.51 -9.95
N LEU A 83 -1.28 -3.59 -9.27
CA LEU A 83 -1.56 -2.16 -9.36
C LEU A 83 -1.40 -1.67 -10.81
N ASN A 84 -2.53 -1.23 -11.39
CA ASN A 84 -2.58 -0.67 -12.72
C ASN A 84 -2.19 0.82 -12.71
N VAL A 85 -1.46 1.25 -13.73
CA VAL A 85 -1.09 2.66 -13.98
C VAL A 85 -2.31 3.58 -13.96
N SER A 86 -3.46 3.16 -14.48
CA SER A 86 -4.69 3.97 -14.49
C SER A 86 -5.18 4.31 -13.07
N VAL A 87 -5.06 3.36 -12.14
CA VAL A 87 -5.39 3.56 -10.72
C VAL A 87 -4.41 4.54 -10.08
N TYR A 88 -3.12 4.41 -10.41
CA TYR A 88 -2.08 5.33 -9.93
C TYR A 88 -2.30 6.77 -10.46
N MET A 89 -2.65 6.93 -11.74
CA MET A 89 -2.99 8.23 -12.31
C MET A 89 -4.21 8.85 -11.62
N GLY A 90 -5.27 8.06 -11.42
CA GLY A 90 -6.45 8.50 -10.66
C GLY A 90 -6.16 8.81 -9.19
N TYR A 91 -5.05 8.33 -8.63
CA TYR A 91 -4.56 8.73 -7.31
C TYR A 91 -3.82 10.08 -7.38
N LEU A 92 -2.91 10.27 -8.32
CA LEU A 92 -2.14 11.51 -8.47
C LEU A 92 -3.06 12.70 -8.70
N THR A 93 -3.98 12.60 -9.66
CA THR A 93 -4.96 13.65 -9.94
C THR A 93 -5.75 14.03 -8.69
N MET A 94 -6.22 13.04 -7.93
CA MET A 94 -6.99 13.28 -6.71
C MET A 94 -6.16 13.80 -5.53
N SER A 95 -4.83 13.69 -5.60
CA SER A 95 -3.92 14.21 -4.57
C SER A 95 -3.63 15.68 -4.82
N VAL A 96 -3.38 16.07 -6.08
CA VAL A 96 -3.22 17.47 -6.49
C VAL A 96 -4.43 18.31 -6.11
N TYR A 97 -5.65 17.84 -6.42
CA TYR A 97 -6.86 18.58 -6.04
C TYR A 97 -7.02 18.79 -4.53
N LYS A 98 -6.56 17.85 -3.69
CA LYS A 98 -6.63 18.02 -2.23
C LYS A 98 -5.58 18.99 -1.73
N GLU A 99 -4.37 18.95 -2.27
CA GLU A 99 -3.30 19.88 -1.91
C GLU A 99 -3.70 21.33 -2.25
N ASP A 100 -4.35 21.55 -3.40
CA ASP A 100 -4.89 22.85 -3.77
C ASP A 100 -6.01 23.31 -2.81
N GLU A 101 -6.94 22.41 -2.45
CA GLU A 101 -8.02 22.70 -1.49
C GLU A 101 -7.46 23.07 -0.10
N ASP A 102 -6.50 22.29 0.40
CA ASP A 102 -5.85 22.51 1.70
C ASP A 102 -5.06 23.83 1.72
N LEU A 103 -4.36 24.16 0.63
CA LEU A 103 -3.65 25.43 0.49
C LEU A 103 -4.64 26.61 0.55
N MET A 104 -5.72 26.54 -0.22
CA MET A 104 -6.75 27.58 -0.24
C MET A 104 -7.43 27.76 1.12
N ALA A 105 -7.70 26.66 1.82
CA ALA A 105 -8.24 26.69 3.18
C ALA A 105 -7.28 27.38 4.16
N SER A 106 -5.97 27.12 4.05
CA SER A 106 -4.95 27.76 4.91
C SER A 106 -4.84 29.27 4.65
N ILE A 107 -4.92 29.71 3.39
CA ILE A 107 -4.90 31.13 3.02
C ILE A 107 -6.15 31.85 3.56
N ALA A 108 -7.32 31.24 3.41
CA ALA A 108 -8.58 31.79 3.92
C ALA A 108 -8.56 31.95 5.44
N ALA A 109 -7.99 30.98 6.17
CA ALA A 109 -7.87 31.04 7.61
C ALA A 109 -7.00 32.21 8.11
N ILE A 110 -5.95 32.58 7.37
CA ILE A 110 -5.08 33.73 7.72
C ILE A 110 -5.81 35.05 7.43
N ASN A 111 -6.51 35.15 6.31
CA ASN A 111 -7.17 36.40 5.89
C ASN A 111 -8.45 36.72 6.69
N GLY A 112 -9.10 35.72 7.31
CA GLY A 112 -10.29 35.91 8.14
C GLY A 112 -10.04 36.30 9.60
N GLN A 113 -8.78 36.51 10.00
CA GLN A 113 -8.39 36.84 11.39
C GLN A 113 -7.98 38.31 11.60
N SER A 114 -8.27 39.21 10.66
CA SER A 114 -8.06 40.67 10.79
C SER A 114 -9.36 41.45 10.89
#